data_AF-A0A534SAW9-F1
#
_entry.id   AF-A0A534SAW9-F1
#
_cell.length_a   1.000
_cell.length_b   1.000
_cell.length_c   1.000
_cell.angle_alpha   90.00
_cell.angle_beta   90.00
_cell.angle_gamma   90.00
#
_symmetry.space_group_name_H-M   'P 1'
#
loop_
_entity.id
_entity.type
_entity.pdbx_description
1 polymer ?
#
loop_
_entity_poly.entity_id
_entity_poly.type
_entity_poly.pdbx_seq_one_letter_code
_entity_poly.pdbx_strand_id
1 'polypeptide(L)'
;MGFSRARDTSNIVTTGFGIAIDLPLFDRNQGAIASESATRAKLFDEYVARVFEARSEVARILANMDSLQHERDVAEKSIPTMQNVVESYRAALLQGNADVLTYYNSRAELTAKQLELVDLKHQLDDLRVGLEVAAGRYLGPAGEKGAIP
;
A
#
# COMPACT_ATOMS: atom_id res chain seq x y z
N MET A 1 -0.12 9.38 65.19
CA MET A 1 -0.11 9.25 66.67
C MET A 1 -0.88 7.99 67.04
N GLY A 2 -0.20 6.87 67.28
CA GLY A 2 -0.82 5.60 67.67
C GLY A 2 -0.04 5.00 68.84
N PHE A 3 -0.69 4.84 69.98
CA PHE A 3 -0.11 4.24 71.17
C PHE A 3 0.03 2.73 70.98
N SER A 4 1.26 2.21 70.98
CA SER A 4 1.50 0.78 71.21
C SER A 4 2.16 0.61 72.58
N ARG A 5 1.54 -0.21 73.43
CA ARG A 5 2.02 -0.54 74.76
C ARG A 5 2.63 -1.94 74.69
N ALA A 6 3.94 -2.03 74.49
CA ALA A 6 4.64 -3.30 74.57
C ALA A 6 5.07 -3.54 76.03
N ARG A 7 4.55 -4.63 76.63
CA ARG A 7 4.99 -5.14 77.93
C ARG A 7 6.10 -6.15 77.66
N ASP A 8 7.22 -5.93 78.34
CA ASP A 8 8.46 -6.70 78.29
C ASP A 8 8.25 -8.22 78.43
N THR A 9 8.84 -9.01 77.53
CA THR A 9 9.08 -10.45 77.70
C THR A 9 10.47 -10.81 77.19
N SER A 10 11.41 -10.84 78.12
CA SER A 10 12.58 -11.72 78.28
C SER A 10 13.16 -12.43 77.03
N ASN A 11 14.44 -12.13 76.79
CA ASN A 11 15.49 -12.91 76.10
C ASN A 11 15.09 -14.26 75.47
N ILE A 12 14.57 -14.23 74.24
CA ILE A 12 14.49 -15.40 73.34
C ILE A 12 15.23 -15.03 72.04
N VAL A 13 16.34 -15.69 71.77
CA VAL A 13 17.02 -15.62 70.47
C VAL A 13 16.35 -16.64 69.54
N THR A 14 15.43 -16.17 68.70
CA THR A 14 14.85 -16.98 67.62
C THR A 14 15.55 -16.63 66.32
N THR A 15 16.41 -17.53 65.82
CA THR A 15 16.89 -17.46 64.44
C THR A 15 15.90 -18.19 63.55
N GLY A 16 15.23 -17.46 62.66
CA GLY A 16 14.28 -18.03 61.71
C GLY A 16 14.23 -17.21 60.41
N PHE A 17 14.05 -17.89 59.28
CA PHE A 17 13.79 -17.25 57.99
C PHE A 17 12.31 -16.85 57.93
N GLY A 18 12.02 -15.55 57.85
CA GLY A 18 10.67 -15.03 57.61
C GLY A 18 10.48 -14.68 56.13
N ILE A 19 9.42 -15.20 55.51
CA ILE A 19 8.95 -14.74 54.19
C ILE A 19 7.80 -13.76 54.45
N ALA A 20 7.98 -12.49 54.10
CA ALA A 20 6.90 -11.50 54.10
C ALA A 20 6.22 -11.48 52.73
N ILE A 21 4.89 -11.59 52.70
CA ILE A 21 4.08 -11.44 51.49
C ILE A 21 3.20 -10.21 51.68
N ASP A 22 3.52 -9.14 50.97
CA ASP A 22 2.69 -7.93 50.94
C ASP A 22 1.59 -8.10 49.89
N LEU A 23 0.34 -8.23 50.35
CA LEU A 23 -0.83 -8.25 49.48
C LEU A 23 -1.63 -6.96 49.66
N PRO A 24 -1.68 -6.05 48.67
CA PRO A 24 -2.44 -4.82 48.80
C PRO A 24 -3.95 -5.11 48.74
N LEU A 25 -4.63 -4.94 49.87
CA LEU A 25 -6.07 -5.22 49.99
C LEU A 25 -6.96 -4.11 49.41
N PHE A 26 -6.46 -2.87 49.33
CA PHE A 26 -7.24 -1.67 48.94
C PHE A 26 -6.76 -0.99 47.65
N ASP A 27 -5.46 -0.95 47.38
CA ASP A 27 -4.90 -0.39 46.14
C ASP A 27 -4.47 -1.51 45.19
N ARG A 28 -5.42 -1.97 44.37
CA ARG A 28 -5.21 -3.06 43.39
C ARG A 28 -4.49 -2.58 42.12
N ASN A 29 -3.71 -1.50 42.19
CA ASN A 29 -3.00 -0.92 41.05
C ASN A 29 -3.93 -0.56 39.87
N GLN A 30 -5.18 -0.18 40.17
CA GLN A 30 -6.25 -0.04 39.16
C GLN A 30 -5.96 1.06 38.14
N GLY A 31 -5.25 2.13 38.55
CA GLY A 31 -4.86 3.23 37.66
C GLY A 31 -3.85 2.80 36.60
N ALA A 32 -2.80 2.06 36.99
CA ALA A 32 -1.85 1.51 36.03
C ALA A 32 -2.52 0.48 35.11
N ILE A 33 -3.38 -0.39 35.65
CA ILE A 33 -4.14 -1.36 34.86
C ILE A 33 -5.04 -0.65 33.84
N ALA A 34 -5.74 0.42 34.24
CA ALA A 34 -6.59 1.21 33.35
C ALA A 34 -5.75 1.89 32.25
N SER A 35 -4.59 2.44 32.60
CA SER A 35 -3.67 3.05 31.63
C SER A 35 -3.14 2.02 30.63
N GLU A 36 -2.69 0.85 31.09
CA GLU A 36 -2.23 -0.24 30.22
C GLU A 36 -3.34 -0.79 29.34
N SER A 37 -4.57 -0.85 29.85
CA SER A 37 -5.75 -1.26 29.09
C SER A 37 -6.07 -0.26 27.98
N ALA A 38 -5.99 1.04 28.27
CA ALA A 38 -6.16 2.10 27.28
C ALA A 38 -5.03 2.08 26.23
N THR A 39 -3.77 1.86 26.64
CA THR A 39 -2.64 1.70 25.72
C THR A 39 -2.85 0.50 24.79
N ARG A 40 -3.30 -0.64 25.33
CA ARG A 40 -3.62 -1.83 24.53
C ARG A 40 -4.73 -1.56 23.52
N ALA A 41 -5.80 -0.90 23.94
CA ALA A 41 -6.90 -0.51 23.04
C ALA A 41 -6.39 0.39 21.91
N LYS A 42 -5.59 1.41 22.24
CA LYS A 42 -4.97 2.30 21.25
C LYS A 42 -4.09 1.54 20.25
N LEU A 43 -3.23 0.63 20.71
CA LEU A 43 -2.38 -0.17 19.82
C LEU A 43 -3.19 -1.09 18.90
N PHE A 44 -4.31 -1.62 19.39
CA PHE A 44 -5.23 -2.40 18.57
C PHE A 44 -5.91 -1.55 17.49
N ASP A 45 -6.39 -0.36 17.85
CA ASP A 45 -7.00 0.57 16.89
C ASP A 45 -5.99 1.01 15.83
N GLU A 46 -4.75 1.32 16.22
CA GLU A 46 -3.65 1.63 15.30
C GLU A 46 -3.33 0.47 14.36
N TYR A 47 -3.33 -0.76 14.87
CA TYR A 47 -3.14 -1.96 14.04
C TYR A 47 -4.26 -2.11 13.01
N VAL A 48 -5.52 -2.01 13.42
CA VAL A 48 -6.69 -2.12 12.54
C VAL A 48 -6.64 -1.04 11.45
N ALA A 49 -6.31 0.20 11.83
CA ALA A 49 -6.16 1.32 10.90
C ALA A 49 -5.08 1.03 9.84
N ARG A 50 -3.90 0.55 10.24
CA ARG A 50 -2.82 0.20 9.30
C ARG A 50 -3.20 -0.93 8.34
N VAL A 51 -3.93 -1.94 8.82
CA VAL A 51 -4.43 -3.02 7.96
C VAL A 51 -5.45 -2.50 6.93
N PHE A 52 -6.35 -1.60 7.36
CA PHE A 52 -7.32 -0.98 6.47
C PHE A 52 -6.64 -0.09 5.42
N GLU A 53 -5.66 0.72 5.83
CA GLU A 53 -4.87 1.57 4.94
C GLU A 53 -4.14 0.73 3.88
N ALA A 54 -3.44 -0.33 4.29
CA ALA A 54 -2.74 -1.22 3.35
C ALA A 54 -3.70 -1.86 2.33
N ARG A 55 -4.88 -2.32 2.78
CA ARG A 55 -5.90 -2.89 1.88
C ARG A 55 -6.48 -1.86 0.92
N SER A 56 -6.72 -0.66 1.41
CA SER A 56 -7.25 0.44 0.59
C SER A 56 -6.25 0.86 -0.48
N GLU A 57 -4.96 0.89 -0.14
CA GLU A 57 -3.90 1.21 -1.09
C GLU A 57 -3.78 0.15 -2.19
N VAL A 58 -3.80 -1.13 -1.83
CA VAL A 58 -3.83 -2.23 -2.81
C VAL A 58 -5.06 -2.13 -3.72
N ALA A 59 -6.25 -1.89 -3.15
CA ALA A 59 -7.47 -1.75 -3.93
C ALA A 59 -7.41 -0.57 -4.93
N ARG A 60 -6.84 0.55 -4.50
CA ARG A 60 -6.62 1.74 -5.34
C ARG A 60 -5.67 1.45 -6.50
N ILE A 61 -4.54 0.79 -6.23
CA ILE A 61 -3.58 0.41 -7.27
C ILE A 61 -4.23 -0.52 -8.30
N LEU A 62 -4.98 -1.53 -7.86
CA LEU A 62 -5.66 -2.47 -8.77
C LEU A 62 -6.72 -1.77 -9.63
N ALA A 63 -7.52 -0.87 -9.06
CA ALA A 63 -8.51 -0.10 -9.82
C ALA A 63 -7.84 0.80 -10.87
N ASN A 64 -6.72 1.44 -10.51
CA ASN A 64 -5.94 2.24 -11.46
C ASN A 64 -5.38 1.37 -12.60
N MET A 65 -4.81 0.20 -12.28
CA MET A 65 -4.28 -0.72 -13.29
C MET A 65 -5.35 -1.13 -14.31
N ASP A 66 -6.57 -1.42 -13.87
CA ASP A 66 -7.69 -1.78 -14.76
C ASP A 66 -8.05 -0.63 -15.72
N SER A 67 -8.14 0.60 -15.20
CA SER A 67 -8.38 1.80 -16.03
C SER A 67 -7.28 2.00 -17.07
N LEU A 68 -6.02 1.97 -16.65
CA LEU A 68 -4.89 2.15 -17.57
C LEU A 68 -4.79 1.01 -18.60
N GLN A 69 -5.11 -0.22 -18.22
CA GLN A 69 -5.14 -1.35 -19.16
C GLN A 69 -6.18 -1.14 -20.24
N HIS A 70 -7.36 -0.63 -19.88
CA HIS A 70 -8.41 -0.28 -20.84
C HIS A 70 -7.97 0.84 -21.78
N GLU A 71 -7.41 1.94 -21.25
CA GLU A 71 -6.89 3.05 -22.06
C GLU A 71 -5.80 2.60 -23.04
N ARG A 72 -4.87 1.77 -22.56
CA ARG A 72 -3.81 1.16 -23.37
C ARG A 72 -4.39 0.28 -24.48
N ASP A 73 -5.41 -0.54 -24.20
CA ASP A 73 -6.06 -1.37 -25.21
C ASP A 73 -6.77 -0.53 -26.28
N VAL A 74 -7.41 0.57 -25.88
CA VAL A 74 -8.06 1.51 -26.81
C VAL A 74 -7.03 2.21 -27.69
N ALA A 75 -5.94 2.72 -27.10
CA ALA A 75 -4.86 3.35 -27.84
C ALA A 75 -4.21 2.38 -28.84
N GLU A 76 -3.88 1.16 -28.40
CA GLU A 76 -3.28 0.12 -29.24
C GLU A 76 -4.17 -0.25 -30.43
N LYS A 77 -5.49 -0.34 -30.22
CA LYS A 77 -6.46 -0.61 -31.30
C LYS A 77 -6.64 0.55 -32.28
N SER A 78 -6.40 1.79 -31.87
CA SER A 78 -6.53 2.96 -32.74
C SER A 78 -5.36 3.14 -33.72
N ILE A 79 -4.16 2.70 -33.34
CA ILE A 79 -2.92 2.93 -34.10
C ILE A 79 -2.99 2.39 -35.53
N PRO A 80 -3.47 1.15 -35.80
CA PRO A 80 -3.57 0.64 -37.17
C PRO A 80 -4.46 1.49 -38.08
N THR A 81 -5.57 2.00 -37.55
CA THR A 81 -6.46 2.90 -38.29
C THR A 81 -5.75 4.21 -38.63
N MET A 82 -5.02 4.79 -37.67
CA MET A 82 -4.24 6.01 -37.91
C MET A 82 -3.09 5.79 -38.91
N GLN A 83 -2.43 4.62 -38.88
CA GLN A 83 -1.44 4.24 -39.87
C GLN A 83 -2.03 4.21 -41.29
N ASN A 84 -3.23 3.63 -41.46
CA ASN A 84 -3.92 3.61 -42.75
C ASN A 84 -4.27 5.02 -43.25
N VAL A 85 -4.65 5.93 -42.35
CA VAL A 85 -4.91 7.34 -42.68
C VAL A 85 -3.64 8.03 -43.18
N VAL A 86 -2.51 7.86 -42.48
CA VAL A 86 -1.22 8.43 -42.88
C VAL A 86 -0.79 7.92 -44.26
N GLU A 87 -0.90 6.62 -44.51
CA GLU A 87 -0.54 6.03 -45.81
C GLU A 87 -1.49 6.50 -46.94
N SER A 88 -2.78 6.68 -46.65
CA SER A 88 -3.74 7.22 -47.61
C SER A 88 -3.41 8.66 -48.00
N TYR A 89 -3.08 9.51 -47.02
CA TYR A 89 -2.65 10.89 -47.29
C TYR A 89 -1.30 10.95 -48.01
N ARG A 90 -0.38 10.03 -47.71
CA ARG A 90 0.89 9.91 -48.44
C ARG A 90 0.66 9.58 -49.91
N ALA A 91 -0.22 8.62 -50.20
CA ALA A 91 -0.57 8.26 -51.58
C ALA A 91 -1.23 9.42 -52.33
N ALA A 92 -2.17 10.13 -51.69
CA ALA A 92 -2.83 11.29 -52.28
C ALA A 92 -1.85 12.45 -52.53
N LEU A 93 -0.89 12.68 -51.62
CA LEU A 93 0.16 13.69 -51.78
C LEU A 93 1.06 13.37 -52.99
N LEU A 94 1.47 12.10 -53.15
CA LEU A 94 2.29 11.67 -54.29
C LEU A 94 1.57 11.81 -55.64
N GLN A 95 0.23 11.79 -55.63
CA GLN A 95 -0.61 12.01 -56.81
C GLN A 95 -0.94 13.50 -57.04
N GLY A 96 -0.48 14.41 -56.17
CA GLY A 96 -0.81 15.85 -56.22
C GLY A 96 -2.23 16.18 -55.75
N ASN A 97 -2.93 15.23 -55.13
CA ASN A 97 -4.34 15.34 -54.72
C ASN A 97 -4.53 15.73 -53.25
N ALA A 98 -3.45 15.91 -52.48
CA ALA A 98 -3.51 16.32 -51.07
C ALA A 98 -2.44 17.34 -50.71
N ASP A 99 -2.72 18.14 -49.68
CA ASP A 99 -1.79 19.11 -49.10
C ASP A 99 -0.71 18.41 -48.26
N VAL A 100 0.53 18.87 -48.41
CA VAL A 100 1.71 18.43 -47.63
C VAL A 100 1.44 18.58 -46.13
N LEU A 101 0.75 19.65 -45.73
CA LEU A 101 0.43 19.91 -44.34
C LEU A 101 -0.47 18.82 -43.74
N THR A 102 -1.47 18.34 -44.47
CA THR A 102 -2.37 17.27 -44.01
C THR A 102 -1.63 15.95 -43.76
N TYR A 103 -0.67 15.61 -44.63
CA TYR A 103 0.18 14.43 -44.44
C TYR A 103 1.05 14.55 -43.18
N TYR A 104 1.71 15.69 -42.96
CA TYR A 104 2.53 15.85 -41.76
C TYR A 104 1.72 15.93 -40.47
N ASN A 105 0.53 16.53 -40.49
CA ASN A 105 -0.37 16.57 -39.33
C ASN A 105 -0.82 15.16 -38.95
N SER A 106 -1.32 14.36 -39.89
CA SER A 106 -1.73 12.97 -39.61
C SER A 106 -0.56 12.11 -39.11
N ARG A 107 0.64 12.32 -39.63
CA ARG A 107 1.85 11.64 -39.15
C ARG A 107 2.24 12.07 -37.73
N ALA A 108 2.12 13.35 -37.40
CA ALA A 108 2.35 13.87 -36.06
C ALA A 108 1.34 13.30 -35.07
N GLU A 109 0.05 13.23 -35.43
CA GLU A 109 -1.01 12.62 -34.63
C GLU A 109 -0.74 11.13 -34.36
N LEU A 110 -0.36 10.35 -35.39
CA LEU A 110 0.02 8.95 -35.22
C LEU A 110 1.20 8.80 -34.25
N THR A 111 2.22 9.65 -34.40
CA THR A 111 3.40 9.63 -33.53
C THR A 111 3.03 9.96 -32.09
N ALA A 112 2.17 10.96 -31.88
CA ALA A 112 1.67 11.31 -30.56
C ALA A 112 0.89 10.15 -29.92
N LYS A 113 0.03 9.46 -30.69
CA LYS A 113 -0.70 8.29 -30.19
C LYS A 113 0.21 7.11 -29.83
N GLN A 114 1.27 6.89 -30.60
CA GLN A 114 2.28 5.88 -30.29
C GLN A 114 3.05 6.22 -29.00
N LEU A 115 3.38 7.49 -28.78
CA LEU A 115 4.03 7.94 -27.55
C LEU A 115 3.10 7.76 -26.35
N GLU A 116 1.82 8.11 -26.47
CA GLU A 116 0.79 7.87 -25.46
C GLU A 116 0.71 6.37 -25.10
N LEU A 117 0.75 5.47 -26.09
CA LEU A 117 0.75 4.04 -25.82
C LEU A 117 1.98 3.58 -25.01
N VAL A 118 3.17 4.12 -25.32
CA VAL A 118 4.40 3.81 -24.58
C VAL A 118 4.32 4.33 -23.15
N ASP A 119 3.79 5.54 -22.96
CA ASP A 119 3.61 6.14 -21.64
C ASP A 119 2.62 5.33 -20.79
N LEU A 120 1.48 4.92 -21.36
CA LEU A 120 0.51 4.04 -20.68
C LEU A 120 1.13 2.70 -20.27
N LYS A 121 2.01 2.13 -21.10
CA LYS A 121 2.75 0.90 -20.76
C LYS A 121 3.72 1.14 -19.59
N HIS A 122 4.45 2.25 -19.60
CA HIS A 122 5.34 2.63 -18.49
C HIS A 122 4.57 2.83 -17.18
N GLN A 123 3.45 3.55 -17.20
CA GLN A 123 2.63 3.77 -16.01
C GLN A 123 2.06 2.46 -15.44
N LEU A 124 1.71 1.49 -16.29
CA LEU A 124 1.30 0.15 -15.85
C LEU A 124 2.44 -0.61 -15.16
N ASP A 125 3.66 -0.49 -15.65
CA ASP A 125 4.84 -1.09 -15.01
C ASP A 125 5.14 -0.43 -13.66
N ASP A 126 5.02 0.91 -13.56
CA ASP A 126 5.17 1.63 -12.28
C ASP A 126 4.10 1.19 -11.26
N LEU A 127 2.84 1.06 -11.67
CA LEU A 127 1.77 0.57 -10.80
C LEU A 127 2.00 -0.87 -10.36
N ARG A 128 2.60 -1.70 -11.22
CA ARG A 128 2.99 -3.06 -10.87
C ARG A 128 4.03 -3.08 -9.76
N VAL A 129 5.08 -2.26 -9.86
CA VAL A 129 6.08 -2.10 -8.80
C VAL A 129 5.42 -1.56 -7.53
N GLY A 130 4.53 -0.56 -7.65
CA GLY A 130 3.76 -0.04 -6.51
C GLY A 130 2.93 -1.12 -5.81
N LEU A 131 2.32 -2.04 -6.57
CA LEU A 131 1.57 -3.17 -6.02
C LEU A 131 2.47 -4.13 -5.25
N GLU A 132 3.68 -4.41 -5.75
CA GLU A 132 4.66 -5.27 -5.05
C GLU A 132 5.09 -4.67 -3.71
N VAL A 133 5.32 -3.35 -3.69
CA VAL A 133 5.63 -2.60 -2.46
C VAL A 133 4.46 -2.64 -1.48
N ALA A 134 3.24 -2.35 -1.94
CA ALA A 134 2.04 -2.33 -1.10
C ALA A 134 1.67 -3.72 -0.56
N ALA A 135 1.89 -4.77 -1.36
CA ALA A 135 1.64 -6.15 -0.96
C ALA A 135 2.76 -6.76 -0.11
N GLY A 136 3.94 -6.12 -0.04
CA GLY A 136 5.12 -6.62 0.67
C GLY A 136 5.69 -7.90 0.08
N ARG A 137 5.42 -8.20 -1.20
CA ARG A 137 5.91 -9.39 -1.89
C ARG A 137 6.23 -9.09 -3.35
N TYR A 138 7.27 -9.74 -3.85
CA TYR A 138 7.54 -9.78 -5.29
C TYR A 138 6.43 -10.57 -6.00
N LEU A 139 5.88 -10.02 -7.07
CA LEU A 139 4.80 -10.64 -7.85
C LEU A 139 5.30 -11.20 -9.18
N GLY A 140 6.48 -10.76 -9.64
CA GLY A 140 7.07 -11.24 -10.88
C GLY A 140 6.40 -10.69 -12.14
N PRO A 141 6.99 -10.94 -13.31
CA PRO A 141 6.43 -10.53 -14.60
C PRO A 141 5.09 -11.24 -14.87
N ALA A 142 4.20 -10.60 -15.64
CA ALA A 142 2.86 -11.13 -15.90
C ALA A 142 2.96 -12.40 -16.75
N GLY A 143 2.84 -13.56 -16.13
CA GLY A 143 2.85 -14.85 -16.82
C GLY A 143 3.51 -15.98 -16.03
N GLU A 144 4.44 -15.66 -15.14
CA GLU A 144 5.00 -16.66 -14.24
C GLU A 144 4.11 -16.77 -13.00
N LYS A 145 3.18 -17.72 -13.03
CA LYS A 145 2.56 -18.24 -11.80
C LYS A 145 3.69 -18.63 -10.86
N GLY A 146 3.90 -17.82 -9.82
CA GLY A 146 4.94 -18.04 -8.82
C GLY A 146 4.87 -19.48 -8.29
N ALA A 147 5.90 -20.24 -8.63
CA ALA A 147 6.33 -21.35 -7.80
C ALA A 147 6.76 -20.74 -6.47
N ILE A 148 6.03 -21.07 -5.42
CA ILE A 148 6.46 -20.82 -4.05
C ILE A 148 7.32 -22.03 -3.65
N PRO A 149 8.49 -21.86 -3.03
CA PRO A 149 9.15 -22.96 -2.32
C PRO A 149 8.31 -23.45 -1.11
#